data_AF-A0A3D8T6Z8-F1
#
_entry.id   AF-A0A3D8T6Z8-F1
#
_cell.length_a   1.000
_cell.length_b   1.000
_cell.length_c   1.000
_cell.angle_alpha   90.00
_cell.angle_beta   90.00
_cell.angle_gamma   90.00
#
_symmetry.space_group_name_H-M   'P 1'
#
loop_
_entity.id
_entity.type
_entity.pdbx_description
1 polymer ?
#
loop_
_entity_poly.entity_id
_entity_poly.type
_entity_poly.pdbx_seq_one_letter_code
_entity_poly.pdbx_strand_id
1 'polypeptide(L)'
;MLSCQLESLRDTFTAIFDEISNEERQMAEHKTIKYVKDEQDNGEPWFWIDVLCLPRDWERKMTLLNQLHTIYKEATAVLIWDRNLLERPEPAEKNYIEMTVRLNTGQWSRRLWTLPEAVLARRLYVAFKSGHVALNDMNKAYESAKNNVKDDYHFIWKAGRLFTSSITEIRCQMHTQELGPSESDLEPGLPVQRARKAIQFREASHPDDQTIVLASVLGLDMSRFVNIQPVQAARASVKFPQSQKSESVATKRMVEFLNALDETPGLGIPSGLIFLPQPKLPQDGYGWAPETWMHKQRYTYPLFRPLKKTGYMMPHGLHVEFPGLILHCPTPVISQKDFWIPVAKLSINWVKGEIDGAGTNVDHLRDHLKPSDEHCIILNAEKTRERWEAGLFVKRKGTLACGKVWRVTICRVWVRLETRTSKLQKLKADFQKDVLAQYFGERVDSQRWCIEESLLEVTKL
;
A
#
# COMPACT_ATOMS: atom_id res chain seq x y z
N MET A 1 29.75 34.10 3.73
CA MET A 1 28.67 34.38 2.76
C MET A 1 27.75 33.18 2.75
N LEU A 2 26.45 33.37 3.01
CA LEU A 2 25.47 32.31 2.80
C LEU A 2 25.33 32.16 1.29
N SER A 3 25.97 31.14 0.71
CA SER A 3 25.71 30.76 -0.68
C SER A 3 24.21 30.47 -0.82
N CYS A 4 23.61 30.91 -1.92
CA CYS A 4 22.20 30.63 -2.16
C CYS A 4 22.01 29.11 -2.25
N GLN A 5 20.93 28.56 -1.69
CA GLN A 5 20.63 27.12 -1.79
C GLN A 5 20.53 26.67 -3.25
N LEU A 6 20.14 27.57 -4.17
CA LEU A 6 20.10 27.31 -5.61
C LEU A 6 21.50 27.20 -6.24
N GLU A 7 22.49 27.95 -5.76
CA GLU A 7 23.87 27.84 -6.24
C GLU A 7 24.46 26.50 -5.83
N SER A 8 24.32 26.14 -4.55
CA SER A 8 24.74 24.82 -4.05
C SER A 8 24.06 23.67 -4.80
N LEU A 9 22.77 23.82 -5.12
CA LEU A 9 22.02 22.85 -5.91
C LEU A 9 22.58 22.74 -7.34
N ARG A 10 22.78 23.88 -8.02
CA ARG A 10 23.36 23.93 -9.37
C ARG A 10 24.72 23.26 -9.40
N ASP A 11 25.61 23.62 -8.47
CA ASP A 11 26.97 23.09 -8.44
C ASP A 11 26.97 21.55 -8.24
N THR A 12 26.05 21.04 -7.41
CA THR A 12 25.85 19.59 -7.22
C THR A 12 25.33 18.92 -8.49
N PHE A 13 24.36 19.52 -9.19
CA PHE A 13 23.84 18.98 -10.45
C PHE A 13 24.89 18.97 -11.55
N THR A 14 25.68 20.05 -11.69
CA THR A 14 26.78 20.12 -12.65
C THR A 14 27.79 19.01 -12.39
N ALA A 15 28.18 18.79 -11.13
CA ALA A 15 29.10 17.72 -10.76
C ALA A 15 28.56 16.32 -11.15
N ILE A 16 27.28 16.04 -10.86
CA ILE A 16 26.63 14.78 -11.25
C ILE A 16 26.57 14.63 -12.77
N PHE A 17 26.22 15.69 -13.49
CA PHE A 17 26.13 15.67 -14.95
C PHE A 17 27.48 15.40 -15.61
N ASP A 18 28.54 16.03 -15.10
CA ASP A 18 29.91 15.81 -15.55
C ASP A 18 30.37 14.37 -15.27
N GLU A 19 30.10 13.84 -14.07
CA GLU A 19 30.38 12.46 -13.70
C GLU A 19 29.73 11.46 -14.68
N ILE A 20 28.42 11.62 -14.91
CA ILE A 20 27.64 10.79 -15.82
C ILE A 20 28.17 10.90 -17.26
N SER A 21 28.40 12.12 -17.75
CA SER A 21 28.90 12.36 -19.10
C SER A 21 30.25 11.68 -19.33
N ASN A 22 31.11 11.69 -18.30
CA ASN A 22 32.41 11.03 -18.35
C ASN A 22 32.28 9.49 -18.35
N GLU A 23 31.42 8.93 -17.49
CA GLU A 23 31.14 7.48 -17.48
C GLU A 23 30.62 6.99 -18.84
N GLU A 24 29.66 7.72 -19.41
CA GLU A 24 29.03 7.32 -20.67
C GLU A 24 30.00 7.47 -21.86
N ARG A 25 30.89 8.48 -21.85
CA ARG A 25 32.00 8.58 -22.82
C ARG A 25 32.95 7.39 -22.72
N GLN A 26 33.37 7.03 -21.50
CA GLN A 26 34.24 5.86 -21.29
C GLN A 26 33.58 4.56 -21.77
N MET A 27 32.28 4.39 -21.53
CA MET A 27 31.54 3.22 -22.02
C MET A 27 31.40 3.19 -23.56
N ALA A 28 31.23 4.35 -24.20
CA ALA A 28 31.14 4.48 -25.65
C ALA A 28 32.50 4.33 -26.36
N GLU A 29 33.61 4.58 -25.67
CA GLU A 29 34.95 4.25 -26.17
C GLU A 29 35.20 2.74 -26.13
N HIS A 30 34.60 2.02 -25.18
CA HIS A 30 34.76 0.56 -25.02
C HIS A 30 33.75 -0.29 -25.81
N LYS A 31 32.61 0.29 -26.22
CA LYS A 31 31.61 -0.35 -27.10
C LYS A 31 31.42 0.55 -28.31
N THR A 32 31.55 0.03 -29.54
CA THR A 32 31.32 0.76 -30.81
C THR A 32 29.86 1.25 -30.94
N ILE A 33 29.45 2.20 -30.12
CA ILE A 33 28.10 2.77 -30.05
C ILE A 33 28.26 4.27 -30.29
N LYS A 34 27.56 4.77 -31.31
CA LYS A 34 27.55 6.20 -31.64
C LYS A 34 26.84 6.97 -30.52
N TYR A 35 27.61 7.80 -29.82
CA TYR A 35 27.08 8.83 -28.94
C TYR A 35 26.38 9.88 -29.81
N VAL A 36 25.05 9.90 -29.82
CA VAL A 36 24.28 10.94 -30.51
C VAL A 36 24.08 12.07 -29.50
N LYS A 37 24.93 13.10 -29.58
CA LYS A 37 24.62 14.41 -28.99
C LYS A 37 23.57 15.04 -29.89
N ASP A 38 22.44 15.47 -29.32
CA ASP A 38 21.47 16.26 -30.04
C ASP A 38 22.13 17.60 -30.41
N GLU A 39 22.24 17.91 -31.71
CA GLU A 39 23.05 19.02 -32.23
C GLU A 39 22.50 20.43 -31.87
N GLN A 40 21.38 20.50 -31.16
CA GLN A 40 20.72 21.75 -30.76
C GLN A 40 20.83 22.08 -29.25
N ASP A 41 21.46 21.23 -28.44
CA ASP A 41 21.56 21.47 -27.00
C ASP A 41 22.86 22.23 -26.66
N ASN A 42 22.74 23.43 -26.05
CA ASN A 42 23.89 24.27 -25.67
C ASN A 42 24.80 23.63 -24.60
N GLY A 43 24.52 22.39 -24.19
CA GLY A 43 25.31 21.64 -23.22
C GLY A 43 25.03 22.03 -21.76
N GLU A 44 24.00 22.85 -21.51
CA GLU A 44 23.56 23.20 -20.16
C GLU A 44 22.53 22.18 -19.66
N PRO A 45 22.71 21.60 -18.46
CA PRO A 45 21.80 20.59 -17.94
C PRO A 45 20.46 21.20 -17.54
N TRP A 46 19.37 20.64 -18.05
CA TRP A 46 18.02 20.94 -17.61
C TRP A 46 17.75 20.30 -16.25
N PHE A 47 17.21 21.06 -15.30
CA PHE A 47 16.83 20.54 -13.98
C PHE A 47 15.35 20.76 -13.69
N TRP A 48 14.76 19.81 -12.97
CA TRP A 48 13.36 19.82 -12.56
C TRP A 48 13.25 19.87 -11.03
N ILE A 49 12.42 20.78 -10.51
CA ILE A 49 12.14 20.89 -9.08
C ILE A 49 10.63 21.10 -8.92
N ASP A 50 9.91 20.10 -8.43
CA ASP A 50 8.43 20.11 -8.33
C ASP A 50 7.89 21.42 -7.75
N VAL A 51 8.48 21.91 -6.66
CA VAL A 51 8.02 23.11 -5.94
C VAL A 51 8.07 24.36 -6.83
N LEU A 52 9.03 24.44 -7.75
CA LEU A 52 9.19 25.57 -8.67
C LEU A 52 8.47 25.34 -10.00
N CYS A 53 8.39 24.10 -10.45
CA CYS A 53 7.93 23.75 -11.78
C CYS A 53 6.44 23.37 -11.84
N LEU A 54 5.78 23.11 -10.70
CA LEU A 54 4.34 22.86 -10.65
C LEU A 54 3.53 24.15 -10.90
N PRO A 55 2.75 24.25 -12.00
CA PRO A 55 1.92 25.40 -12.29
C PRO A 55 0.85 25.61 -11.22
N ARG A 56 0.50 26.88 -10.98
CA ARG A 56 -0.67 27.24 -10.17
C ARG A 56 -1.98 27.09 -10.94
N ASP A 57 -1.91 27.25 -12.26
CA ASP A 57 -3.04 27.01 -13.16
C ASP A 57 -3.40 25.52 -13.21
N TRP A 58 -4.69 25.22 -13.13
CA TRP A 58 -5.18 23.86 -13.02
C TRP A 58 -4.94 23.02 -14.27
N GLU A 59 -5.21 23.58 -15.45
CA GLU A 59 -5.11 22.85 -16.72
C GLU A 59 -3.65 22.49 -17.04
N ARG A 60 -2.73 23.42 -16.79
CA ARG A 60 -1.30 23.16 -16.90
C ARG A 60 -0.79 22.20 -15.83
N LYS A 61 -1.27 22.34 -14.59
CA LYS A 61 -0.93 21.41 -13.49
C LYS A 61 -1.38 19.99 -13.82
N MET A 62 -2.57 19.82 -14.39
CA MET A 62 -3.11 18.54 -14.84
C MET A 62 -2.20 17.88 -15.88
N THR A 63 -1.90 18.62 -16.94
CA THR A 63 -1.02 18.16 -18.02
C THR A 63 0.32 17.71 -17.46
N LEU A 64 0.87 18.48 -16.53
CA LEU A 64 2.13 18.15 -15.89
C LEU A 64 2.03 16.92 -14.96
N LEU A 65 0.96 16.80 -14.16
CA LEU A 65 0.76 15.63 -13.30
C LEU A 65 0.70 14.32 -14.12
N ASN A 66 0.16 14.38 -15.33
CA ASN A 66 0.16 13.25 -16.26
C ASN A 66 1.58 12.92 -16.77
N GLN A 67 2.48 13.90 -16.79
CA GLN A 67 3.86 13.74 -17.24
C GLN A 67 4.83 13.38 -16.11
N LEU A 68 4.44 13.49 -14.83
CA LEU A 68 5.34 13.22 -13.70
C LEU A 68 5.98 11.83 -13.75
N HIS A 69 5.23 10.81 -14.17
CA HIS A 69 5.78 9.47 -14.38
C HIS A 69 6.94 9.51 -15.39
N THR A 70 6.70 10.12 -16.55
CA THR A 70 7.68 10.27 -17.63
C THR A 70 8.88 11.10 -17.19
N ILE A 71 8.66 12.23 -16.51
CA ILE A 71 9.73 13.13 -16.04
C ILE A 71 10.73 12.37 -15.18
N TYR A 72 10.30 11.65 -14.13
CA TYR A 72 11.24 10.92 -13.29
C TYR A 72 11.83 9.68 -13.96
N LYS A 73 11.08 9.03 -14.85
CA LYS A 73 11.53 7.84 -15.57
C LYS A 73 12.59 8.17 -16.62
N GLU A 74 12.44 9.27 -17.33
CA GLU A 74 13.34 9.73 -18.39
C GLU A 74 14.48 10.61 -17.87
N ALA A 75 14.37 11.12 -16.64
CA ALA A 75 15.45 11.86 -16.00
C ALA A 75 16.75 11.04 -15.97
N THR A 76 17.83 11.66 -16.45
CA THR A 76 19.18 11.08 -16.43
C THR A 76 19.61 10.69 -15.03
N ALA A 77 19.27 11.53 -14.04
CA ALA A 77 19.50 11.29 -12.62
C ALA A 77 18.46 12.05 -11.79
N VAL A 78 18.17 11.52 -10.60
CA VAL A 78 17.35 12.19 -9.59
C VAL A 78 18.18 12.39 -8.32
N LEU A 79 18.16 13.61 -7.80
CA LEU A 79 18.88 14.02 -6.60
C LEU A 79 17.94 14.06 -5.40
N ILE A 80 18.21 13.21 -4.41
CA ILE A 80 17.49 13.16 -3.14
C ILE A 80 17.96 14.33 -2.28
N TRP A 81 17.02 15.21 -1.96
CA TRP A 81 17.25 16.43 -1.18
C TRP A 81 16.61 16.32 0.21
N ASP A 82 17.26 15.60 1.14
CA ASP A 82 16.78 15.46 2.53
C ASP A 82 17.44 16.47 3.47
N ARG A 83 16.62 17.20 4.24
CA ARG A 83 17.05 18.25 5.17
C ARG A 83 18.13 17.77 6.16
N ASN A 84 18.02 16.57 6.72
CA ASN A 84 18.99 16.09 7.71
C ASN A 84 20.36 15.78 7.11
N LEU A 85 20.41 15.43 5.83
CA LEU A 85 21.66 15.08 5.14
C LEU A 85 22.35 16.32 4.57
N LEU A 86 21.58 17.34 4.18
CA LEU A 86 22.10 18.63 3.71
C LEU A 86 22.85 19.45 4.76
N GLU A 87 22.64 19.14 6.03
CA GLU A 87 23.38 19.78 7.13
C GLU A 87 24.76 19.10 7.36
N ARG A 88 25.04 18.00 6.65
CA ARG A 88 26.22 17.15 6.86
C ARG A 88 27.15 17.20 5.66
N PRO A 89 28.49 17.18 5.84
CA PRO A 89 29.40 16.99 4.71
C PRO A 89 29.20 15.61 4.07
N GLU A 90 29.72 15.43 2.86
CA GLU A 90 29.78 14.12 2.22
C GLU A 90 30.42 13.08 3.17
N PRO A 91 29.76 11.94 3.40
CA PRO A 91 30.25 10.92 4.31
C PRO A 91 31.39 10.12 3.68
N ALA A 92 32.36 9.70 4.49
CA ALA A 92 33.24 8.60 4.10
C ALA A 92 32.44 7.29 3.94
N GLU A 93 32.90 6.37 3.08
CA GLU A 93 32.21 5.10 2.75
C GLU A 93 31.77 4.30 3.98
N LYS A 94 32.63 4.22 5.00
CA LYS A 94 32.32 3.53 6.27
C LYS A 94 31.05 4.04 6.96
N ASN A 95 30.63 5.29 6.70
CA ASN A 95 29.46 5.91 7.32
C ASN A 95 28.18 5.79 6.45
N TYR A 96 28.23 5.13 5.29
CA TYR A 96 27.06 5.02 4.39
C TYR A 96 25.87 4.32 5.04
N ILE A 97 26.10 3.34 5.91
CA ILE A 97 25.04 2.67 6.67
C ILE A 97 24.32 3.66 7.60
N GLU A 98 25.07 4.49 8.31
CA GLU A 98 24.48 5.54 9.16
C GLU A 98 23.65 6.52 8.33
N MET A 99 24.17 6.96 7.18
CA MET A 99 23.44 7.91 6.32
C MET A 99 22.17 7.30 5.74
N THR A 100 22.18 6.01 5.42
CA THR A 100 20.99 5.28 4.98
C THR A 100 19.92 5.24 6.08
N VAL A 101 20.31 4.95 7.33
CA VAL A 101 19.38 4.98 8.48
C VAL A 101 18.80 6.38 8.67
N ARG A 102 19.60 7.43 8.51
CA ARG A 102 19.14 8.82 8.59
C ARG A 102 18.17 9.16 7.46
N LEU A 103 18.45 8.74 6.24
CA LEU A 103 17.55 8.94 5.11
C LEU A 103 16.19 8.23 5.33
N ASN A 104 16.22 6.99 5.82
CA ASN A 104 15.03 6.19 6.14
C ASN A 104 14.17 6.78 7.27
N THR A 105 14.78 7.54 8.17
CA THR A 105 14.10 8.25 9.26
C THR A 105 13.83 9.72 8.93
N GLY A 106 14.36 10.20 7.80
CA GLY A 106 14.26 11.54 7.28
C GLY A 106 12.85 11.91 6.78
N GLN A 107 12.71 13.12 6.25
CA GLN A 107 11.42 13.58 5.72
C GLN A 107 11.20 13.06 4.31
N TRP A 108 12.27 12.93 3.51
CA TRP A 108 12.16 12.47 2.13
C TRP A 108 11.52 11.08 2.05
N SER A 109 11.97 10.12 2.86
CA SER A 109 11.41 8.75 2.88
C SER A 109 9.97 8.66 3.39
N ARG A 110 9.52 9.66 4.17
CA ARG A 110 8.17 9.72 4.72
C ARG A 110 7.16 10.43 3.82
N ARG A 111 7.57 11.28 2.88
CA ARG A 111 6.61 11.98 1.99
C ARG A 111 6.08 11.04 0.92
N LEU A 112 4.78 11.08 0.63
CA LEU A 112 4.19 10.23 -0.40
C LEU A 112 4.75 10.54 -1.80
N TRP A 113 4.85 11.83 -2.13
CA TRP A 113 5.26 12.33 -3.45
C TRP A 113 6.70 12.03 -3.85
N THR A 114 7.55 11.61 -2.92
CA THR A 114 8.93 11.20 -3.23
C THR A 114 9.04 9.71 -3.58
N LEU A 115 7.93 8.95 -3.54
CA LEU A 115 7.95 7.55 -3.94
C LEU A 115 8.25 7.38 -5.44
N PRO A 116 7.61 8.14 -6.37
CA PRO A 116 7.97 8.13 -7.78
C PRO A 116 9.45 8.45 -8.02
N GLU A 117 10.02 9.42 -7.31
CA GLU A 117 11.46 9.74 -7.36
C GLU A 117 12.31 8.48 -7.05
N ALA A 118 11.95 7.74 -5.99
CA ALA A 118 12.70 6.55 -5.57
C ALA A 118 12.61 5.37 -6.54
N VAL A 119 11.44 5.16 -7.15
CA VAL A 119 11.14 3.94 -7.93
C VAL A 119 11.32 4.10 -9.43
N LEU A 120 11.11 5.30 -9.98
CA LEU A 120 11.16 5.55 -11.41
C LEU A 120 12.54 6.03 -11.90
N ALA A 121 13.31 6.69 -11.02
CA ALA A 121 14.58 7.29 -11.41
C ALA A 121 15.62 6.24 -11.84
N ARG A 122 16.26 6.42 -13.00
CA ARG A 122 17.33 5.51 -13.45
C ARG A 122 18.53 5.52 -12.52
N ARG A 123 19.06 6.72 -12.22
CA ARG A 123 20.16 6.95 -11.28
C ARG A 123 19.66 7.79 -10.11
N LEU A 124 20.02 7.39 -8.89
CA LEU A 124 19.67 8.11 -7.67
C LEU A 124 20.93 8.54 -6.94
N TYR A 125 20.97 9.80 -6.57
CA TYR A 125 22.05 10.41 -5.79
C TYR A 125 21.47 11.03 -4.53
N VAL A 126 22.24 11.05 -3.45
CA VAL A 126 21.87 11.69 -2.19
C VAL A 126 22.74 12.93 -2.00
N ALA A 127 22.11 14.09 -1.90
CA ALA A 127 22.81 15.35 -1.69
C ALA A 127 23.22 15.52 -0.21
N PHE A 128 24.43 16.05 -0.02
CA PHE A 128 24.97 16.47 1.26
C PHE A 128 25.28 17.97 1.23
N LYS A 129 25.72 18.55 2.35
CA LYS A 129 26.12 19.96 2.47
C LYS A 129 27.15 20.36 1.41
N SER A 130 28.03 19.42 1.09
CA SER A 130 29.05 19.54 0.07
C SER A 130 29.20 18.16 -0.55
N GLY A 131 28.88 18.00 -1.83
CA GLY A 131 28.98 16.74 -2.55
C GLY A 131 27.73 15.87 -2.53
N HIS A 132 27.85 14.67 -3.08
CA HIS A 132 26.76 13.73 -3.30
C HIS A 132 27.27 12.29 -3.23
N VAL A 133 26.37 11.35 -2.94
CA VAL A 133 26.70 9.92 -2.95
C VAL A 133 25.69 9.17 -3.81
N ALA A 134 26.17 8.33 -4.72
CA ALA A 134 25.31 7.49 -5.53
C ALA A 134 24.67 6.37 -4.70
N LEU A 135 23.41 6.06 -5.01
CA LEU A 135 22.67 4.97 -4.38
C LEU A 135 23.42 3.63 -4.48
N ASN A 136 24.09 3.38 -5.61
CA ASN A 136 24.82 2.15 -5.83
C ASN A 136 25.95 1.96 -4.81
N ASP A 137 26.62 3.02 -4.39
CA ASP A 137 27.71 2.92 -3.41
C ASP A 137 27.17 2.68 -2.00
N MET A 138 26.04 3.29 -1.65
CA MET A 138 25.33 2.94 -0.40
C MET A 138 24.88 1.47 -0.40
N ASN A 139 24.42 0.95 -1.54
CA ASN A 139 24.04 -0.47 -1.67
C ASN A 139 25.26 -1.42 -1.58
N LYS A 140 26.42 -1.03 -2.11
CA LYS A 140 27.67 -1.79 -1.93
C LYS A 140 28.06 -1.87 -0.46
N ALA A 141 27.98 -0.75 0.29
CA ALA A 141 28.23 -0.75 1.73
C ALA A 141 27.24 -1.64 2.48
N TYR A 142 25.96 -1.64 2.09
CA TYR A 142 24.95 -2.54 2.63
C TYR A 142 25.29 -4.03 2.39
N GLU A 143 25.65 -4.42 1.18
CA GLU A 143 26.03 -5.81 0.88
C GLU A 143 27.35 -6.21 1.55
N SER A 144 28.31 -5.29 1.72
CA SER A 144 29.51 -5.52 2.54
C SER A 144 29.12 -5.84 3.98
N ALA A 145 28.35 -4.95 4.63
CA ALA A 145 27.92 -5.16 6.02
C ALA A 145 27.14 -6.46 6.19
N LYS A 146 26.29 -6.82 5.22
CA LYS A 146 25.51 -8.05 5.25
C LYS A 146 26.38 -9.31 5.16
N ASN A 147 27.40 -9.32 4.31
CA ASN A 147 28.17 -10.53 3.97
C ASN A 147 29.51 -10.64 4.72
N ASN A 148 30.00 -9.56 5.32
CA ASN A 148 31.27 -9.54 6.06
C ASN A 148 31.03 -9.44 7.57
N VAL A 149 31.28 -10.53 8.30
CA VAL A 149 31.11 -10.59 9.77
C VAL A 149 32.03 -9.63 10.53
N LYS A 150 33.14 -9.20 9.91
CA LYS A 150 34.09 -8.23 10.51
C LYS A 150 33.70 -6.77 10.27
N ASP A 151 32.67 -6.50 9.47
CA ASP A 151 32.18 -5.15 9.26
C ASP A 151 31.51 -4.62 10.54
N ASP A 152 31.81 -3.39 10.93
CA ASP A 152 31.29 -2.75 12.15
C ASP A 152 29.75 -2.74 12.17
N TYR A 153 29.11 -2.73 10.99
CA TYR A 153 27.66 -2.70 10.84
C TYR A 153 27.04 -4.08 10.61
N HIS A 154 27.81 -5.18 10.66
CA HIS A 154 27.29 -6.52 10.37
C HIS A 154 26.07 -6.89 11.22
N PHE A 155 26.10 -6.66 12.53
CA PHE A 155 24.97 -7.03 13.40
C PHE A 155 23.72 -6.16 13.19
N ILE A 156 23.84 -5.03 12.48
CA ILE A 156 22.76 -4.09 12.20
C ILE A 156 22.53 -3.83 10.71
N TRP A 157 23.07 -4.66 9.81
CA TRP A 157 23.01 -4.45 8.35
C TRP A 157 21.56 -4.24 7.87
N LYS A 158 20.58 -4.88 8.51
CA LYS A 158 19.15 -4.74 8.19
C LYS A 158 18.66 -3.30 8.31
N ALA A 159 19.19 -2.54 9.26
CA ALA A 159 18.85 -1.12 9.43
C ALA A 159 19.42 -0.25 8.30
N GLY A 160 20.56 -0.66 7.73
CA GLY A 160 21.22 -0.03 6.58
C GLY A 160 20.60 -0.34 5.22
N ARG A 161 19.46 -1.03 5.16
CA ARG A 161 18.74 -1.26 3.90
C ARG A 161 17.98 0.01 3.52
N LEU A 162 18.36 0.68 2.44
CA LEU A 162 17.70 1.93 2.03
C LEU A 162 16.24 1.72 1.64
N PHE A 163 15.98 0.73 0.78
CA PHE A 163 14.63 0.48 0.29
C PHE A 163 14.07 -0.81 0.85
N THR A 164 12.81 -0.76 1.30
CA THR A 164 12.05 -1.97 1.62
C THR A 164 12.02 -2.89 0.39
N SER A 165 11.91 -4.21 0.59
CA SER A 165 11.85 -5.15 -0.53
C SER A 165 10.81 -4.76 -1.57
N SER A 166 9.65 -4.22 -1.16
CA SER A 166 8.62 -3.76 -2.10
C SER A 166 9.07 -2.59 -2.99
N ILE A 167 9.82 -1.63 -2.46
CA ILE A 167 10.37 -0.51 -3.26
C ILE A 167 11.47 -1.02 -4.18
N THR A 168 12.39 -1.85 -3.67
CA THR A 168 13.45 -2.48 -4.47
C THR A 168 12.87 -3.30 -5.63
N GLU A 169 11.85 -4.11 -5.37
CA GLU A 169 11.20 -4.95 -6.39
C GLU A 169 10.53 -4.11 -7.47
N ILE A 170 9.81 -3.04 -7.10
CA ILE A 170 9.23 -2.10 -8.10
C ILE A 170 10.34 -1.50 -8.95
N ARG A 171 11.42 -1.02 -8.32
CA ARG A 171 12.56 -0.43 -9.03
C ARG A 171 13.24 -1.42 -9.98
N CYS A 172 13.47 -2.66 -9.54
CA CYS A 172 13.99 -3.72 -10.41
C CYS A 172 13.07 -4.02 -11.60
N GLN A 173 11.74 -4.00 -11.40
CA GLN A 173 10.76 -4.18 -12.48
C GLN A 173 10.76 -3.02 -13.49
N MET A 174 11.05 -1.79 -13.05
CA MET A 174 11.13 -0.63 -13.95
C MET A 174 12.43 -0.57 -14.75
N HIS A 175 13.51 -1.16 -14.23
CA HIS A 175 14.86 -1.11 -14.82
C HIS A 175 15.44 -2.51 -15.12
N THR A 176 14.59 -3.47 -15.53
CA THR A 176 14.95 -4.89 -15.73
C THR A 176 16.11 -5.14 -16.68
N GLN A 177 16.45 -4.20 -17.56
CA GLN A 177 17.56 -4.32 -18.52
C GLN A 177 18.92 -3.91 -17.94
N GLU A 178 18.97 -3.15 -16.84
CA GLU A 178 20.21 -2.52 -16.35
C GLU A 178 20.70 -3.06 -14.99
N LEU A 179 19.81 -3.51 -14.12
CA LEU A 179 20.18 -3.88 -12.72
C LEU A 179 20.68 -5.32 -12.53
N GLY A 180 20.71 -6.13 -13.59
CA GLY A 180 21.08 -7.55 -13.53
C GLY A 180 20.07 -8.39 -12.71
N PRO A 181 19.79 -9.64 -13.09
CA PRO A 181 18.88 -10.47 -12.33
C PRO A 181 19.56 -10.95 -11.04
N SER A 182 19.17 -10.38 -9.90
CA SER A 182 19.12 -11.17 -8.67
C SER A 182 17.83 -12.00 -8.74
N GLU A 183 17.90 -13.08 -9.51
CA GLU A 183 16.76 -13.92 -9.89
C GLU A 183 16.16 -14.74 -8.72
N SER A 184 16.79 -14.74 -7.55
CA SER A 184 16.42 -15.69 -6.48
C SER A 184 15.31 -15.24 -5.53
N ASP A 185 15.02 -13.93 -5.42
CA ASP A 185 14.09 -13.41 -4.39
C ASP A 185 12.86 -12.67 -4.97
N LEU A 186 12.76 -12.51 -6.29
CA LEU A 186 11.64 -11.82 -6.93
C LEU A 186 10.38 -12.70 -6.91
N GLU A 187 9.53 -12.52 -5.89
CA GLU A 187 8.20 -13.14 -5.84
C GLU A 187 7.40 -12.82 -7.12
N PRO A 188 6.70 -13.78 -7.75
CA PRO A 188 5.92 -13.51 -8.96
C PRO A 188 4.78 -12.48 -8.76
N GLY A 189 4.60 -11.58 -9.75
CA GLY A 189 3.30 -11.14 -10.26
C GLY A 189 2.32 -10.34 -9.36
N LEU A 190 2.77 -9.49 -8.43
CA LEU A 190 1.86 -8.72 -7.55
C LEU A 190 2.17 -7.21 -7.47
N PRO A 191 2.11 -6.47 -8.59
CA PRO A 191 2.46 -5.05 -8.66
C PRO A 191 1.62 -4.17 -7.72
N VAL A 192 0.29 -4.34 -7.70
CA VAL A 192 -0.64 -3.56 -6.86
C VAL A 192 -0.29 -3.68 -5.38
N GLN A 193 0.09 -4.88 -4.97
CA GLN A 193 0.44 -5.15 -3.59
C GLN A 193 1.77 -4.52 -3.18
N ARG A 194 2.77 -4.55 -4.06
CA ARG A 194 4.05 -3.88 -3.82
C ARG A 194 3.84 -2.38 -3.68
N ALA A 195 3.07 -1.78 -4.58
CA ALA A 195 2.72 -0.37 -4.53
C ALA A 195 2.04 -0.03 -3.19
N ARG A 196 1.08 -0.85 -2.74
CA ARG A 196 0.45 -0.68 -1.41
C ARG A 196 1.47 -0.74 -0.27
N LYS A 197 2.38 -1.71 -0.28
CA LYS A 197 3.41 -1.83 0.77
C LYS A 197 4.37 -0.64 0.77
N ALA A 198 4.70 -0.10 -0.40
CA ALA A 198 5.58 1.05 -0.54
C ALA A 198 5.03 2.36 0.04
N ILE A 199 3.70 2.51 0.14
CA ILE A 199 3.06 3.73 0.65
C ILE A 199 2.63 3.66 2.13
N GLN A 200 2.64 2.50 2.78
CA GLN A 200 2.08 2.29 4.14
C GLN A 200 2.68 3.17 5.25
N PHE A 201 3.95 3.56 5.09
CA PHE A 201 4.67 4.38 6.07
C PHE A 201 4.93 5.79 5.57
N ARG A 202 4.25 6.18 4.48
CA ARG A 202 4.34 7.52 3.90
C ARG A 202 3.17 8.39 4.35
N GLU A 203 3.33 9.69 4.16
CA GLU A 203 2.44 10.76 4.59
C GLU A 203 2.14 11.66 3.39
N ALA A 204 0.85 11.99 3.23
CA ALA A 204 0.37 12.88 2.18
C ALA A 204 -0.29 14.10 2.84
N SER A 205 -0.02 15.28 2.28
CA SER A 205 -0.68 16.52 2.73
C SER A 205 -2.15 16.56 2.33
N HIS A 206 -2.49 15.98 1.17
CA HIS A 206 -3.87 15.84 0.71
C HIS A 206 -4.21 14.37 0.46
N PRO A 207 -5.36 13.86 0.98
CA PRO A 207 -5.73 12.45 0.82
C PRO A 207 -5.90 12.00 -0.64
N ASP A 208 -6.25 12.91 -1.55
CA ASP A 208 -6.45 12.64 -2.97
C ASP A 208 -5.13 12.37 -3.74
N ASP A 209 -3.98 12.77 -3.18
CA ASP A 209 -2.65 12.50 -3.74
C ASP A 209 -2.29 11.01 -3.76
N GLN A 210 -2.87 10.22 -2.84
CA GLN A 210 -2.60 8.78 -2.72
C GLN A 210 -2.84 8.03 -4.02
N THR A 211 -3.98 8.32 -4.65
CA THR A 211 -4.40 7.66 -5.90
C THR A 211 -3.47 8.04 -7.06
N ILE A 212 -3.05 9.31 -7.11
CA ILE A 212 -2.13 9.82 -8.13
C ILE A 212 -0.79 9.10 -8.06
N VAL A 213 -0.20 9.02 -6.86
CA VAL A 213 1.09 8.37 -6.67
C VAL A 213 1.01 6.87 -6.94
N LEU A 214 -0.04 6.19 -6.49
CA LEU A 214 -0.25 4.77 -6.79
C LEU A 214 -0.40 4.52 -8.29
N ALA A 215 -1.18 5.35 -8.98
CA ALA A 215 -1.38 5.25 -10.43
C ALA A 215 -0.06 5.45 -11.20
N SER A 216 0.74 6.46 -10.82
CA SER A 216 2.06 6.69 -11.40
C SER A 216 3.01 5.49 -11.19
N VAL A 217 3.06 4.93 -9.99
CA VAL A 217 3.92 3.76 -9.68
C VAL A 217 3.47 2.50 -10.42
N LEU A 218 2.17 2.37 -10.68
CA LEU A 218 1.60 1.22 -11.40
C LEU A 218 1.53 1.42 -12.92
N GLY A 219 1.96 2.58 -13.44
CA GLY A 219 1.93 2.88 -14.87
C GLY A 219 0.52 3.03 -15.44
N LEU A 220 -0.46 3.45 -14.60
CA LEU A 220 -1.82 3.75 -15.05
C LEU A 220 -1.87 5.11 -15.75
N ASP A 221 -2.82 5.27 -16.68
CA ASP A 221 -3.08 6.58 -17.28
C ASP A 221 -3.67 7.55 -16.24
N MET A 222 -2.87 8.56 -15.93
CA MET A 222 -3.17 9.60 -14.96
C MET A 222 -4.35 10.48 -15.38
N SER A 223 -4.64 10.59 -16.67
CA SER A 223 -5.70 11.44 -17.22
C SER A 223 -7.09 11.09 -16.64
N ARG A 224 -7.29 9.84 -16.24
CA ARG A 224 -8.51 9.32 -15.60
C ARG A 224 -8.78 9.93 -14.23
N PHE A 225 -7.73 10.20 -13.45
CA PHE A 225 -7.87 10.63 -12.05
C PHE A 225 -7.83 12.14 -11.90
N VAL A 226 -6.98 12.79 -12.71
CA VAL A 226 -6.66 14.19 -12.47
C VAL A 226 -7.85 15.07 -12.85
N ASN A 227 -8.69 14.68 -13.83
CA ASN A 227 -9.94 15.35 -14.22
C ASN A 227 -11.04 15.37 -13.14
N ILE A 228 -10.90 14.57 -12.09
CA ILE A 228 -11.85 14.53 -10.98
C ILE A 228 -11.60 15.73 -10.06
N GLN A 229 -12.55 16.67 -10.02
CA GLN A 229 -12.44 17.94 -9.31
C GLN A 229 -13.25 18.03 -8.00
N PRO A 230 -12.83 18.91 -7.06
CA PRO A 230 -13.68 19.34 -5.96
C PRO A 230 -14.90 20.08 -6.50
N VAL A 231 -16.07 19.76 -5.97
CA VAL A 231 -17.36 20.39 -6.35
C VAL A 231 -17.31 21.93 -6.30
N GLN A 232 -16.43 22.51 -5.49
CA GLN A 232 -16.25 23.96 -5.39
C GLN A 232 -15.57 24.61 -6.60
N ALA A 233 -14.71 23.90 -7.36
CA ALA A 233 -14.09 24.44 -8.57
C ALA A 233 -15.09 24.51 -9.74
N ALA A 234 -16.06 23.58 -9.79
CA ALA A 234 -17.15 23.58 -10.78
C ALA A 234 -18.22 24.67 -10.50
N ARG A 235 -18.27 25.26 -9.30
CA ARG A 235 -19.29 26.26 -8.89
C ARG A 235 -19.15 27.64 -9.54
N ALA A 236 -18.13 27.88 -10.36
CA ALA A 236 -18.07 29.08 -11.21
C ALA A 236 -19.12 29.04 -12.35
N SER A 237 -19.78 27.91 -12.58
CA SER A 237 -20.80 27.78 -13.63
C SER A 237 -21.96 26.92 -13.12
N VAL A 238 -23.13 27.53 -12.98
CA VAL A 238 -24.46 26.92 -12.72
C VAL A 238 -24.83 26.68 -11.24
N LYS A 239 -25.95 27.28 -10.83
CA LYS A 239 -26.63 27.09 -9.54
C LYS A 239 -27.54 25.86 -9.62
N PHE A 240 -27.28 24.83 -8.81
CA PHE A 240 -28.20 23.71 -8.58
C PHE A 240 -28.47 23.49 -7.07
N PRO A 241 -29.60 22.87 -6.69
CA PRO A 241 -30.07 22.80 -5.32
C PRO A 241 -29.19 21.92 -4.43
N GLN A 242 -29.00 22.37 -3.19
CA GLN A 242 -28.26 21.68 -2.13
C GLN A 242 -29.11 20.57 -1.51
N SER A 243 -28.83 19.30 -1.82
CA SER A 243 -29.30 18.17 -0.98
C SER A 243 -28.58 16.82 -1.15
N GLN A 244 -27.45 16.74 -1.87
CA GLN A 244 -26.61 15.52 -1.88
C GLN A 244 -25.30 15.77 -1.13
N LYS A 245 -24.97 14.87 -0.18
CA LYS A 245 -23.64 14.80 0.47
C LYS A 245 -22.58 14.93 -0.63
N SER A 246 -21.82 16.03 -0.62
CA SER A 246 -20.76 16.25 -1.60
C SER A 246 -19.68 15.19 -1.36
N GLU A 247 -19.70 14.13 -2.15
CA GLU A 247 -18.68 13.09 -2.15
C GLU A 247 -17.29 13.71 -2.35
N SER A 248 -16.30 13.23 -1.57
CA SER A 248 -14.96 13.79 -1.59
C SER A 248 -14.22 13.46 -2.89
N VAL A 249 -13.31 14.33 -3.32
CA VAL A 249 -12.44 14.08 -4.50
C VAL A 249 -11.62 12.82 -4.33
N ALA A 250 -11.12 12.58 -3.12
CA ALA A 250 -10.33 11.39 -2.79
C ALA A 250 -11.15 10.11 -2.99
N THR A 251 -12.43 10.10 -2.57
CA THR A 251 -13.36 8.99 -2.77
C THR A 251 -13.56 8.70 -4.25
N LYS A 252 -13.88 9.73 -5.04
CA LYS A 252 -14.08 9.60 -6.49
C LYS A 252 -12.84 9.10 -7.22
N ARG A 253 -11.66 9.63 -6.88
CA ARG A 253 -10.39 9.14 -7.46
C ARG A 253 -10.09 7.71 -7.04
N MET A 254 -10.42 7.31 -5.81
CA MET A 254 -10.21 5.94 -5.35
C MET A 254 -11.10 4.96 -6.11
N VAL A 255 -12.37 5.31 -6.32
CA VAL A 255 -13.31 4.53 -7.14
C VAL A 255 -12.77 4.36 -8.56
N GLU A 256 -12.38 5.46 -9.20
CA GLU A 256 -11.81 5.41 -10.55
C GLU A 256 -10.50 4.61 -10.60
N PHE A 257 -9.67 4.72 -9.55
CA PHE A 257 -8.44 3.94 -9.43
C PHE A 257 -8.72 2.44 -9.37
N LEU A 258 -9.73 2.01 -8.61
CA LEU A 258 -10.13 0.60 -8.57
C LEU A 258 -10.64 0.12 -9.94
N ASN A 259 -11.44 0.92 -10.66
CA ASN A 259 -11.86 0.59 -12.03
C ASN A 259 -10.66 0.43 -12.96
N ALA A 260 -9.72 1.38 -12.93
CA ALA A 260 -8.53 1.33 -13.75
C ALA A 260 -7.66 0.09 -13.45
N LEU A 261 -7.59 -0.35 -12.20
CA LEU A 261 -6.88 -1.58 -11.81
C LEU A 261 -7.55 -2.84 -12.37
N ASP A 262 -8.88 -2.92 -12.35
CA ASP A 262 -9.64 -4.07 -12.85
C ASP A 262 -9.58 -4.16 -14.38
N GLU A 263 -9.66 -3.02 -15.06
CA GLU A 263 -9.60 -2.92 -16.52
C GLU A 263 -8.19 -3.18 -17.09
N THR A 264 -7.13 -2.88 -16.32
CA THR A 264 -5.75 -3.01 -16.80
C THR A 264 -5.24 -4.46 -16.70
N PRO A 265 -4.91 -5.11 -17.82
CA PRO A 265 -4.40 -6.48 -17.80
C PRO A 265 -3.12 -6.62 -16.95
N GLY A 266 -3.11 -7.59 -16.04
CA GLY A 266 -1.95 -7.90 -15.20
C GLY A 266 -1.89 -7.17 -13.85
N LEU A 267 -2.77 -6.20 -13.59
CA LEU A 267 -2.91 -5.58 -12.26
C LEU A 267 -3.98 -6.30 -11.43
N GLY A 268 -5.26 -6.11 -11.81
CA GLY A 268 -6.43 -6.67 -11.15
C GLY A 268 -6.60 -6.22 -9.69
N ILE A 269 -7.74 -6.55 -9.09
CA ILE A 269 -8.02 -6.21 -7.69
C ILE A 269 -7.45 -7.28 -6.75
N PRO A 270 -6.56 -6.93 -5.80
CA PRO A 270 -6.15 -7.89 -4.78
C PRO A 270 -7.33 -8.23 -3.87
N SER A 271 -7.77 -9.49 -3.88
CA SER A 271 -8.89 -9.99 -3.07
C SER A 271 -8.74 -9.69 -1.57
N GLY A 272 -7.51 -9.61 -1.06
CA GLY A 272 -7.22 -9.27 0.33
C GLY A 272 -7.55 -7.84 0.75
N LEU A 273 -7.84 -6.92 -0.19
CA LEU A 273 -8.20 -5.52 0.13
C LEU A 273 -9.40 -5.43 1.08
N ILE A 274 -10.30 -6.40 1.03
CA ILE A 274 -11.48 -6.50 1.91
C ILE A 274 -11.08 -6.49 3.39
N PHE A 275 -9.92 -7.06 3.74
CA PHE A 275 -9.43 -7.16 5.12
C PHE A 275 -8.70 -5.91 5.61
N LEU A 276 -8.57 -4.88 4.79
CA LEU A 276 -8.01 -3.60 5.23
C LEU A 276 -8.98 -2.90 6.20
N PRO A 277 -8.45 -2.18 7.20
CA PRO A 277 -9.25 -1.54 8.24
C PRO A 277 -10.19 -0.47 7.67
N GLN A 278 -11.14 -0.06 8.50
CA GLN A 278 -12.07 1.04 8.23
C GLN A 278 -11.34 2.41 8.22
N PRO A 279 -11.91 3.45 7.59
CA PRO A 279 -13.20 3.48 6.87
C PRO A 279 -13.17 2.82 5.48
N LYS A 280 -14.32 2.35 5.01
CA LYS A 280 -14.55 1.84 3.64
C LYS A 280 -15.11 2.95 2.74
N LEU A 281 -15.09 2.74 1.43
CA LEU A 281 -15.67 3.72 0.50
C LEU A 281 -17.20 3.74 0.64
N PRO A 282 -17.82 4.93 0.78
CA PRO A 282 -19.27 5.07 0.90
C PRO A 282 -20.03 4.91 -0.42
N GLN A 283 -19.31 4.76 -1.54
CA GLN A 283 -19.90 4.63 -2.86
C GLN A 283 -20.51 3.24 -3.04
N ASP A 284 -21.74 3.20 -3.58
CA ASP A 284 -22.46 1.95 -3.82
C ASP A 284 -21.64 0.99 -4.69
N GLY A 285 -21.55 -0.27 -4.29
CA GLY A 285 -20.68 -1.28 -4.92
C GLY A 285 -19.20 -1.28 -4.49
N TYR A 286 -18.74 -0.30 -3.72
CA TYR A 286 -17.32 -0.16 -3.31
C TYR A 286 -17.06 -0.26 -1.80
N GLY A 287 -18.09 -0.47 -0.97
CA GLY A 287 -17.98 -0.57 0.49
C GLY A 287 -17.14 -1.74 1.04
N TRP A 288 -16.56 -2.56 0.16
CA TRP A 288 -15.52 -3.55 0.50
C TRP A 288 -14.10 -2.95 0.53
N ALA A 289 -13.86 -1.89 -0.24
CA ALA A 289 -12.55 -1.26 -0.39
C ALA A 289 -12.33 -0.17 0.67
N PRO A 290 -11.11 -0.04 1.23
CA PRO A 290 -10.82 1.05 2.17
C PRO A 290 -10.72 2.41 1.46
N GLU A 291 -11.05 3.49 2.17
CA GLU A 291 -10.88 4.85 1.63
C GLU A 291 -9.41 5.20 1.39
N THR A 292 -8.51 4.65 2.22
CA THR A 292 -7.07 4.87 2.12
C THR A 292 -6.29 3.56 2.16
N TRP A 293 -5.16 3.52 1.46
CA TRP A 293 -4.27 2.37 1.44
C TRP A 293 -3.03 2.59 2.31
N MET A 294 -2.89 3.77 2.91
CA MET A 294 -1.77 4.20 3.75
C MET A 294 -1.92 3.83 5.23
N HIS A 295 -2.90 2.99 5.58
CA HIS A 295 -3.09 2.57 6.97
C HIS A 295 -1.84 1.88 7.53
N LYS A 296 -1.32 2.43 8.64
CA LYS A 296 -0.26 1.82 9.46
C LYS A 296 -0.88 0.65 10.24
N GLN A 297 -0.70 -0.58 9.75
CA GLN A 297 -1.23 -1.75 10.44
C GLN A 297 -0.37 -2.11 11.65
N ARG A 298 -1.01 -2.32 12.82
CA ARG A 298 -0.35 -2.74 14.07
C ARG A 298 0.40 -4.07 13.91
N TYR A 299 -0.14 -4.95 13.07
CA TYR A 299 0.54 -6.17 12.68
C TYR A 299 0.89 -6.08 11.20
N THR A 300 2.16 -6.26 10.88
CA THR A 300 2.69 -6.28 9.52
C THR A 300 2.25 -7.57 8.84
N TYR A 301 0.97 -7.70 8.52
CA TYR A 301 0.54 -8.83 7.72
C TYR A 301 0.59 -8.43 6.25
N PRO A 302 1.45 -9.10 5.47
CA PRO A 302 1.35 -9.02 4.04
C PRO A 302 -0.09 -9.49 3.71
N LEU A 303 -0.85 -8.76 2.87
CA LEU A 303 -2.14 -9.24 2.33
C LEU A 303 -1.84 -10.50 1.51
N PHE A 304 -1.52 -11.61 2.16
CA PHE A 304 -0.76 -12.67 1.53
C PHE A 304 -1.12 -14.01 2.14
N ARG A 305 -1.80 -14.72 1.25
CA ARG A 305 -1.74 -16.15 0.97
C ARG A 305 -2.83 -17.01 1.62
N PRO A 306 -3.47 -17.88 0.82
CA PRO A 306 -2.95 -18.40 -0.47
C PRO A 306 -3.16 -17.46 -1.66
N LEU A 307 -2.13 -17.44 -2.51
CA LEU A 307 -2.00 -16.64 -3.73
C LEU A 307 -2.95 -17.11 -4.84
N LYS A 308 -3.12 -16.21 -5.83
CA LYS A 308 -3.49 -16.45 -7.24
C LYS A 308 -4.92 -16.10 -7.66
N LYS A 309 -5.70 -15.36 -6.86
CA LYS A 309 -7.02 -14.89 -7.31
C LYS A 309 -7.18 -13.39 -7.11
N THR A 310 -7.18 -12.67 -8.22
CA THR A 310 -7.78 -11.35 -8.31
C THR A 310 -9.25 -11.47 -7.89
N GLY A 311 -9.72 -10.51 -7.10
CA GLY A 311 -11.15 -10.31 -6.93
C GLY A 311 -11.74 -9.89 -8.28
N TYR A 312 -12.99 -10.25 -8.51
CA TYR A 312 -13.72 -9.81 -9.70
C TYR A 312 -14.70 -8.74 -9.27
N MET A 313 -14.58 -7.55 -9.84
CA MET A 313 -15.57 -6.51 -9.62
C MET A 313 -16.91 -6.92 -10.21
N MET A 314 -17.97 -6.72 -9.42
CA MET A 314 -19.36 -6.90 -9.81
C MET A 314 -20.05 -5.53 -9.70
N PRO A 315 -21.20 -5.29 -10.35
CA PRO A 315 -21.93 -4.03 -10.23
C PRO A 315 -22.21 -3.60 -8.79
N HIS A 316 -22.39 -4.56 -7.88
CA HIS A 316 -22.68 -4.33 -6.47
C HIS A 316 -21.71 -5.14 -5.59
N GLY A 317 -20.41 -4.85 -5.66
CA GLY A 317 -19.41 -5.40 -4.74
C GLY A 317 -18.26 -6.17 -5.39
N LEU A 318 -17.41 -6.75 -4.55
CA LEU A 318 -16.26 -7.56 -4.97
C LEU A 318 -16.52 -9.04 -4.72
N HIS A 319 -16.31 -9.82 -5.77
CA HIS A 319 -16.35 -11.27 -5.70
C HIS A 319 -14.96 -11.84 -5.40
N VAL A 320 -14.81 -12.49 -4.25
CA VAL A 320 -13.55 -13.04 -3.73
C VAL A 320 -13.70 -14.50 -3.35
N GLU A 321 -12.59 -15.20 -3.20
CA GLU A 321 -12.58 -16.59 -2.75
C GLU A 321 -11.68 -16.75 -1.53
N PHE A 322 -12.26 -17.16 -0.40
CA PHE A 322 -11.57 -17.31 0.87
C PHE A 322 -12.16 -18.45 1.70
N PRO A 323 -11.39 -19.06 2.60
CA PRO A 323 -11.93 -19.90 3.67
C PRO A 323 -12.81 -19.09 4.62
N GLY A 324 -13.67 -19.76 5.36
CA GLY A 324 -14.52 -19.12 6.35
C GLY A 324 -15.03 -20.05 7.45
N LEU A 325 -15.67 -19.44 8.45
CA LEU A 325 -16.41 -20.11 9.50
C LEU A 325 -17.88 -19.68 9.41
N ILE A 326 -18.77 -20.60 9.07
CA ILE A 326 -20.22 -20.39 9.19
C ILE A 326 -20.56 -20.55 10.66
N LEU A 327 -21.21 -19.54 11.23
CA LEU A 327 -21.58 -19.54 12.65
C LEU A 327 -23.01 -20.04 12.78
N HIS A 328 -23.16 -21.21 13.40
CA HIS A 328 -24.46 -21.73 13.79
C HIS A 328 -24.75 -21.23 15.19
N CYS A 329 -25.69 -20.29 15.33
CA CYS A 329 -25.98 -19.69 16.62
C CYS A 329 -27.46 -19.41 16.86
N PRO A 330 -28.01 -19.83 18.01
CA PRO A 330 -29.37 -19.48 18.42
C PRO A 330 -29.50 -18.03 18.94
N THR A 331 -28.41 -17.34 19.29
CA THR A 331 -28.40 -15.96 19.83
C THR A 331 -27.16 -15.16 19.37
N PRO A 332 -27.16 -13.81 19.33
CA PRO A 332 -26.02 -13.05 18.81
C PRO A 332 -24.73 -13.23 19.64
N VAL A 333 -23.67 -13.76 19.01
CA VAL A 333 -22.40 -14.16 19.66
C VAL A 333 -21.54 -12.98 20.11
N ILE A 334 -21.58 -11.87 19.38
CA ILE A 334 -20.65 -10.76 19.59
C ILE A 334 -21.25 -9.76 20.58
N SER A 335 -21.27 -10.15 21.86
CA SER A 335 -21.64 -9.24 22.96
C SER A 335 -20.43 -8.55 23.58
N GLN A 336 -19.21 -9.05 23.34
CA GLN A 336 -17.96 -8.57 23.91
C GLN A 336 -16.89 -8.43 22.84
N LYS A 337 -15.87 -7.60 23.14
CA LYS A 337 -14.74 -7.38 22.25
C LYS A 337 -13.98 -8.67 21.93
N ASP A 338 -13.84 -9.57 22.90
CA ASP A 338 -13.23 -10.88 22.75
C ASP A 338 -14.30 -11.96 22.73
N PHE A 339 -14.16 -12.95 21.86
CA PHE A 339 -15.04 -14.11 21.78
C PHE A 339 -14.24 -15.38 21.43
N TRP A 340 -14.80 -16.55 21.70
CA TRP A 340 -14.21 -17.84 21.38
C TRP A 340 -15.23 -18.67 20.61
N ILE A 341 -14.80 -19.50 19.67
CA ILE A 341 -15.68 -20.33 18.84
C ILE A 341 -15.07 -21.74 18.73
N PRO A 342 -15.79 -22.82 19.14
CA PRO A 342 -15.36 -24.18 18.86
C PRO A 342 -15.60 -24.49 17.39
N VAL A 343 -14.64 -25.17 16.74
CA VAL A 343 -14.74 -25.52 15.32
C VAL A 343 -15.05 -27.01 15.16
N ALA A 344 -16.24 -27.31 14.62
CA ALA A 344 -16.86 -28.64 14.66
C ALA A 344 -16.09 -29.74 13.92
N LYS A 345 -15.33 -29.40 12.87
CA LYS A 345 -14.61 -30.40 12.04
C LYS A 345 -13.50 -31.15 12.79
N LEU A 346 -13.06 -30.66 13.94
CA LEU A 346 -12.04 -31.29 14.79
C LEU A 346 -12.42 -31.37 16.27
N SER A 347 -13.57 -30.78 16.70
CA SER A 347 -14.13 -30.73 18.06
C SER A 347 -13.17 -30.45 19.24
N ILE A 348 -11.93 -30.07 18.95
CA ILE A 348 -10.83 -29.88 19.91
C ILE A 348 -10.28 -28.45 19.84
N ASN A 349 -10.42 -27.79 18.69
CA ASN A 349 -9.81 -26.50 18.41
C ASN A 349 -10.79 -25.35 18.68
N TRP A 350 -10.30 -24.35 19.39
CA TRP A 350 -11.03 -23.12 19.70
C TRP A 350 -10.36 -21.94 19.01
N VAL A 351 -11.15 -21.20 18.24
CA VAL A 351 -10.70 -19.95 17.61
C VAL A 351 -11.03 -18.81 18.55
N LYS A 352 -10.02 -18.02 18.95
CA LYS A 352 -10.22 -16.73 19.61
C LYS A 352 -10.42 -15.67 18.53
N GLY A 353 -11.52 -14.93 18.63
CA GLY A 353 -11.78 -13.70 17.90
C GLY A 353 -11.63 -12.46 18.79
N GLU A 354 -11.14 -11.36 18.23
CA GLU A 354 -11.13 -10.03 18.84
C GLU A 354 -11.66 -9.02 17.80
N ILE A 355 -12.64 -8.20 18.17
CA ILE A 355 -13.15 -7.14 17.30
C ILE A 355 -12.06 -6.08 17.12
N ASP A 356 -11.81 -5.69 15.87
CA ASP A 356 -10.87 -4.61 15.58
C ASP A 356 -11.46 -3.27 16.06
N GLY A 357 -10.93 -2.75 17.16
CA GLY A 357 -11.43 -1.52 17.82
C GLY A 357 -11.22 -0.24 17.00
N ALA A 358 -10.54 -0.30 15.85
CA ALA A 358 -10.42 0.81 14.93
C ALA A 358 -11.77 1.05 14.22
N GLY A 359 -12.62 1.89 14.83
CA GLY A 359 -13.86 2.38 14.22
C GLY A 359 -15.11 1.53 14.46
N THR A 360 -15.02 0.45 15.25
CA THR A 360 -16.18 -0.40 15.57
C THR A 360 -16.55 -0.27 17.04
N ASN A 361 -17.75 0.24 17.32
CA ASN A 361 -18.32 0.25 18.67
C ASN A 361 -19.09 -1.07 18.91
N VAL A 362 -18.68 -1.84 19.92
CA VAL A 362 -19.28 -3.14 20.25
C VAL A 362 -20.75 -3.01 20.62
N ASP A 363 -21.16 -1.89 21.23
CA ASP A 363 -22.56 -1.67 21.59
C ASP A 363 -23.43 -1.46 20.34
N HIS A 364 -22.96 -0.68 19.36
CA HIS A 364 -23.66 -0.50 18.07
C HIS A 364 -23.75 -1.80 17.25
N LEU A 365 -22.80 -2.72 17.42
CA LEU A 365 -22.88 -4.02 16.75
C LEU A 365 -24.08 -4.82 17.23
N ARG A 366 -24.39 -4.82 18.53
CA ARG A 366 -25.49 -5.62 19.10
C ARG A 366 -26.83 -5.29 18.44
N ASP A 367 -27.07 -4.02 18.14
CA ASP A 367 -28.31 -3.55 17.53
C ASP A 367 -28.53 -4.11 16.11
N HIS A 368 -27.46 -4.53 15.43
CA HIS A 368 -27.48 -4.98 14.03
C HIS A 368 -27.43 -6.50 13.87
N LEU A 369 -27.27 -7.24 14.97
CA LEU A 369 -27.17 -8.71 14.99
C LEU A 369 -28.52 -9.33 15.34
N LYS A 370 -29.20 -9.90 14.34
CA LYS A 370 -30.45 -10.63 14.54
C LYS A 370 -30.17 -12.13 14.62
N PRO A 371 -30.78 -12.90 15.56
CA PRO A 371 -30.60 -14.34 15.64
C PRO A 371 -30.95 -15.11 14.36
N SER A 372 -31.88 -14.57 13.56
CA SER A 372 -32.29 -15.14 12.27
C SER A 372 -31.26 -14.99 11.14
N ASP A 373 -30.27 -14.10 11.31
CA ASP A 373 -29.30 -13.81 10.27
C ASP A 373 -28.24 -14.92 10.22
N GLU A 374 -27.90 -15.37 9.02
CA GLU A 374 -26.80 -16.30 8.81
C GLU A 374 -25.46 -15.54 8.87
N HIS A 375 -24.71 -15.75 9.94
CA HIS A 375 -23.45 -15.07 10.22
C HIS A 375 -22.24 -15.91 9.83
N CYS A 376 -21.19 -15.27 9.32
CA CYS A 376 -19.94 -15.94 8.97
C CYS A 376 -18.72 -15.09 9.34
N ILE A 377 -17.58 -15.75 9.55
CA ILE A 377 -16.26 -15.10 9.60
C ILE A 377 -15.48 -15.54 8.37
N ILE A 378 -15.19 -14.60 7.46
CA ILE A 378 -14.28 -14.84 6.33
C ILE A 378 -12.84 -14.76 6.87
N LEU A 379 -12.03 -15.76 6.57
CA LEU A 379 -10.67 -15.89 7.09
C LEU A 379 -9.64 -15.52 6.00
N ASN A 380 -8.63 -14.73 6.36
CA ASN A 380 -7.53 -14.37 5.45
C ASN A 380 -6.50 -15.49 5.25
N ALA A 381 -6.59 -16.59 6.01
CA ALA A 381 -5.66 -17.71 5.91
C ALA A 381 -6.42 -19.03 5.83
N GLU A 382 -5.88 -19.98 5.07
CA GLU A 382 -6.39 -21.36 5.00
C GLU A 382 -6.57 -21.92 6.40
N LYS A 383 -5.50 -22.05 7.18
CA LYS A 383 -5.54 -22.64 8.52
C LYS A 383 -5.36 -21.58 9.58
N THR A 384 -6.21 -21.60 10.60
CA THR A 384 -6.04 -20.75 11.78
C THR A 384 -4.76 -21.15 12.52
N ARG A 385 -3.91 -20.18 12.80
CA ARG A 385 -2.63 -20.36 13.49
C ARG A 385 -2.65 -19.69 14.87
N GLU A 386 -1.60 -19.90 15.65
CA GLU A 386 -1.44 -19.25 16.98
C GLU A 386 -1.20 -17.74 16.89
N ARG A 387 -0.73 -17.27 15.73
CA ARG A 387 -0.59 -15.84 15.42
C ARG A 387 -1.94 -15.22 15.07
N TRP A 388 -2.08 -13.94 15.35
CA TRP A 388 -3.23 -13.15 14.92
C TRP A 388 -3.31 -13.03 13.41
N GLU A 389 -4.48 -13.26 12.84
CA GLU A 389 -4.77 -13.09 11.42
C GLU A 389 -6.03 -12.25 11.26
N ALA A 390 -6.12 -11.51 10.16
CA ALA A 390 -7.32 -10.71 9.89
C ALA A 390 -8.47 -11.60 9.41
N GLY A 391 -9.68 -11.23 9.78
CA GLY A 391 -10.92 -11.79 9.26
C GLY A 391 -11.99 -10.71 9.12
N LEU A 392 -13.06 -11.05 8.44
CA LEU A 392 -14.25 -10.21 8.33
C LEU A 392 -15.44 -10.93 8.94
N PHE A 393 -16.09 -10.28 9.88
CA PHE A 393 -17.38 -10.73 10.35
C PHE A 393 -18.46 -10.19 9.40
N VAL A 394 -19.23 -11.09 8.81
CA VAL A 394 -20.19 -10.79 7.76
C VAL A 394 -21.54 -11.45 8.05
N LYS A 395 -22.61 -10.88 7.50
CA LYS A 395 -23.93 -11.52 7.45
C LYS A 395 -24.46 -11.68 6.05
N ARG A 396 -25.36 -12.64 5.87
CA ARG A 396 -26.13 -12.80 4.63
C ARG A 396 -27.09 -11.63 4.43
N LYS A 397 -27.07 -11.02 3.25
CA LYS A 397 -28.10 -10.04 2.81
C LYS A 397 -29.09 -10.67 1.84
N GLY A 398 -28.63 -11.57 0.98
CA GLY A 398 -29.49 -12.26 0.02
C GLY A 398 -28.71 -13.16 -0.93
N THR A 399 -29.34 -13.47 -2.06
CA THR A 399 -28.74 -14.20 -3.17
C THR A 399 -28.90 -13.34 -4.42
N LEU A 400 -27.82 -13.11 -5.16
CA LEU A 400 -27.84 -12.39 -6.43
C LEU A 400 -28.52 -13.22 -7.51
N ALA A 401 -29.03 -12.56 -8.57
CA ALA A 401 -29.68 -13.23 -9.71
C ALA A 401 -28.80 -14.32 -10.37
N CYS A 402 -27.47 -14.21 -10.26
CA CYS A 402 -26.50 -15.19 -10.73
C CYS A 402 -26.27 -16.38 -9.77
N GLY A 403 -27.10 -16.53 -8.73
CA GLY A 403 -27.01 -17.61 -7.74
C GLY A 403 -25.93 -17.42 -6.67
N LYS A 404 -25.17 -16.32 -6.72
CA LYS A 404 -24.09 -16.03 -5.76
C LYS A 404 -24.66 -15.46 -4.44
N VAL A 405 -24.12 -15.90 -3.30
CA VAL A 405 -24.55 -15.43 -1.98
C VAL A 405 -23.95 -14.06 -1.67
N TRP A 406 -24.81 -13.11 -1.35
CA TRP A 406 -24.48 -11.72 -1.06
C TRP A 406 -24.25 -11.53 0.43
N ARG A 407 -23.07 -11.00 0.79
CA ARG A 407 -22.67 -10.73 2.17
C ARG A 407 -22.40 -9.25 2.40
N VAL A 408 -22.66 -8.83 3.63
CA VAL A 408 -22.39 -7.48 4.10
C VAL A 408 -21.43 -7.54 5.26
N THR A 409 -20.44 -6.65 5.24
CA THR A 409 -19.43 -6.55 6.30
C THR A 409 -20.06 -5.88 7.52
N ILE A 410 -19.99 -6.58 8.64
CA ILE A 410 -20.38 -6.05 9.95
C ILE A 410 -19.17 -5.31 10.54
N CYS A 411 -18.06 -6.03 10.70
CA CYS A 411 -16.82 -5.46 11.19
C CYS A 411 -15.61 -6.32 10.82
N ARG A 412 -14.43 -5.74 11.03
CA ARG A 412 -13.16 -6.47 10.96
C ARG A 412 -12.90 -7.15 12.31
N VAL A 413 -12.38 -8.37 12.24
CA VAL A 413 -12.00 -9.16 13.43
C VAL A 413 -10.58 -9.67 13.29
N TRP A 414 -9.88 -9.82 14.41
CA TRP A 414 -8.64 -10.55 14.53
C TRP A 414 -8.95 -11.96 15.02
N VAL A 415 -8.38 -12.97 14.38
CA VAL A 415 -8.62 -14.38 14.69
C VAL A 415 -7.31 -15.09 14.95
N ARG A 416 -7.30 -16.03 15.90
CA ARG A 416 -6.18 -16.94 16.14
C ARG A 416 -6.66 -18.22 16.82
N LEU A 417 -5.82 -19.23 16.86
CA LEU A 417 -6.04 -20.43 17.66
C LEU A 417 -5.80 -20.12 19.14
N GLU A 418 -6.71 -20.52 20.02
CA GLU A 418 -6.48 -20.47 21.46
C GLU A 418 -5.66 -21.68 21.90
N THR A 419 -4.51 -21.43 22.49
CA THR A 419 -3.56 -22.48 22.92
C THR A 419 -3.40 -22.56 24.43
N ARG A 420 -3.97 -21.63 25.20
CA ARG A 420 -3.85 -21.64 26.67
C ARG A 420 -4.68 -22.76 27.27
N THR A 421 -4.00 -23.78 27.81
CA THR A 421 -4.62 -24.99 28.37
C THR A 421 -5.69 -24.70 29.43
N SER A 422 -5.40 -23.78 30.37
CA SER A 422 -6.36 -23.42 31.44
C SER A 422 -7.66 -22.81 30.89
N LYS A 423 -7.55 -21.97 29.84
CA LYS A 423 -8.71 -21.36 29.18
C LYS A 423 -9.48 -22.41 28.37
N LEU A 424 -8.78 -23.28 27.65
CA LEU A 424 -9.40 -24.37 26.88
C LEU A 424 -10.18 -25.35 27.76
N GLN A 425 -9.64 -25.72 28.92
CA GLN A 425 -10.35 -26.59 29.88
C GLN A 425 -11.66 -25.94 30.35
N LYS A 426 -11.62 -24.66 30.70
CA LYS A 426 -12.82 -23.90 31.08
C LYS A 426 -13.84 -23.85 29.92
N LEU A 427 -13.39 -23.49 28.72
CA LEU A 427 -14.25 -23.40 27.54
C LEU A 427 -14.92 -24.75 27.20
N LYS A 428 -14.18 -25.87 27.31
CA LYS A 428 -14.73 -27.22 27.11
C LYS A 428 -15.75 -27.61 28.17
N ALA A 429 -15.44 -27.32 29.44
CA ALA A 429 -16.36 -27.61 30.55
C ALA A 429 -17.66 -26.80 30.44
N ASP A 430 -17.56 -25.53 30.03
CA ASP A 430 -18.72 -24.68 29.77
C ASP A 430 -19.52 -25.21 28.57
N PHE A 431 -18.85 -25.64 27.49
CA PHE A 431 -19.48 -26.24 26.30
C PHE A 431 -20.27 -27.51 26.58
N GLN A 432 -19.77 -28.38 27.46
CA GLN A 432 -20.45 -29.62 27.81
C GLN A 432 -21.72 -29.44 28.65
N LYS A 433 -21.87 -28.29 29.35
CA LYS A 433 -23.02 -28.06 30.24
C LYS A 433 -24.31 -27.69 29.49
N ASP A 434 -24.20 -27.06 28.33
CA ASP A 434 -25.36 -26.61 27.55
C ASP A 434 -25.01 -26.57 26.06
N VAL A 435 -25.08 -27.71 25.39
CA VAL A 435 -24.70 -27.86 23.98
C VAL A 435 -25.69 -27.16 23.05
N LEU A 436 -26.98 -27.07 23.45
CA LEU A 436 -28.05 -26.52 22.62
C LEU A 436 -28.13 -24.99 22.66
N ALA A 437 -27.69 -24.36 23.76
CA ALA A 437 -27.57 -22.91 23.83
C ALA A 437 -26.24 -22.36 23.26
N GLN A 438 -25.34 -23.24 22.78
CA GLN A 438 -23.98 -22.85 22.45
C GLN A 438 -23.66 -22.87 20.95
N TYR A 439 -22.80 -21.93 20.57
CA TYR A 439 -22.38 -21.68 19.20
C TYR A 439 -21.35 -22.70 18.73
N PHE A 440 -21.35 -23.01 17.44
CA PHE A 440 -20.23 -23.69 16.80
C PHE A 440 -19.93 -23.12 15.42
N GLY A 441 -18.65 -23.11 15.07
CA GLY A 441 -18.16 -22.74 13.77
C GLY A 441 -18.05 -23.97 12.87
N GLU A 442 -18.82 -24.00 11.79
CA GLU A 442 -18.59 -24.93 10.70
C GLU A 442 -17.54 -24.33 9.76
N ARG A 443 -16.47 -25.08 9.52
CA ARG A 443 -15.36 -24.61 8.69
C ARG A 443 -15.58 -24.94 7.23
N VAL A 444 -15.47 -23.91 6.39
CA VAL A 444 -15.49 -24.02 4.94
C VAL A 444 -14.11 -23.69 4.39
N ASP A 445 -13.48 -24.65 3.73
CA ASP A 445 -12.07 -24.55 3.33
C ASP A 445 -11.85 -23.64 2.10
N SER A 446 -12.82 -23.52 1.20
CA SER A 446 -12.86 -22.49 0.16
C SER A 446 -14.29 -22.19 -0.24
N GLN A 447 -14.67 -20.91 -0.20
CA GLN A 447 -15.97 -20.43 -0.60
C GLN A 447 -15.84 -19.11 -1.36
N ARG A 448 -16.75 -18.90 -2.31
CA ARG A 448 -16.90 -17.65 -3.04
C ARG A 448 -17.81 -16.71 -2.26
N TRP A 449 -17.35 -15.48 -2.05
CA TRP A 449 -18.05 -14.44 -1.29
C TRP A 449 -18.24 -13.22 -2.19
N CYS A 450 -19.45 -12.65 -2.21
CA CYS A 450 -19.69 -11.33 -2.79
C CYS A 450 -19.85 -10.32 -1.65
N ILE A 451 -18.91 -9.37 -1.56
CA ILE A 451 -18.83 -8.39 -0.47
C ILE A 451 -19.06 -7.01 -1.03
N GLU A 452 -20.07 -6.31 -0.54
CA GLU A 452 -20.46 -5.02 -1.09
C GLU A 452 -20.35 -3.88 -0.09
N GLU A 453 -20.96 -4.04 1.08
CA GLU A 453 -21.33 -2.92 1.93
C GLU A 453 -20.74 -3.10 3.34
N SER A 454 -20.42 -1.99 4.00
CA SER A 454 -20.07 -1.93 5.42
C SER A 454 -21.28 -1.40 6.18
N LEU A 455 -21.94 -2.23 6.99
CA LEU A 455 -23.15 -1.84 7.76
C LEU A 455 -22.93 -0.61 8.64
N LEU A 456 -21.69 -0.35 9.05
CA LEU A 456 -21.33 0.75 9.92
C LEU A 456 -21.35 2.13 9.24
N GLU A 457 -21.59 2.22 7.92
CA GLU A 457 -21.78 3.51 7.23
C GLU A 457 -23.24 4.00 7.21
N VAL A 458 -24.20 3.14 7.54
CA VAL A 458 -25.63 3.52 7.55
C VAL A 458 -26.01 4.35 8.79
N THR A 459 -25.16 4.39 9.82
CA THR A 459 -25.39 5.17 11.05
C THR A 459 -24.27 6.19 11.31
N LYS A 460 -24.18 7.21 10.44
CA LYS A 460 -23.91 8.56 10.91
C LYS A 460 -25.18 9.37 10.67
N LEU A 461 -26.05 9.36 11.69
CA LEU A 461 -27.14 10.32 11.89
C LEU A 461 -26.58 11.75 11.91
#